data_AF-A0A956YAH8-F1
#
_entry.id   AF-A0A956YAH8-F1
#
_cell.length_a   1.000
_cell.length_b   1.000
_cell.length_c   1.000
_cell.angle_alpha   90.00
_cell.angle_beta   90.00
_cell.angle_gamma   90.00
#
_symmetry.space_group_name_H-M   'P 1'
#
loop_
_entity.id
_entity.type
_entity.pdbx_description
1 polymer ?
#
loop_
_entity_poly.entity_id
_entity_poly.type
_entity_poly.pdbx_seq_one_letter_code
_entity_poly.pdbx_strand_id
1 'polypeptide(L)'
;VLPPLAVLAGIGANWLMDRLRWRFRTAIIAVGLLTMPAVLTATIVLLFAEPDTRQLAQEWVQANVPSGTRIHLAGGYNVPLDDARYDLSQSFGEPGNAEALVEQGVDVVIISEASLFYAQRRDNFPQSAKDMFAAEWAAYVAYPLLAEWLQPRWWGYDLMVNNMSYWHHPTIRIVCLAADGCPDIRQNGAQTSD
;
A
#
# COMPACT_ATOMS: atom_id res chain seq x y z
N VAL A 1 24.93 -9.20 10.20
CA VAL A 1 25.48 -9.26 8.81
C VAL A 1 25.97 -7.89 8.32
N LEU A 2 25.35 -6.76 8.72
CA LEU A 2 25.72 -5.42 8.26
C LEU A 2 27.14 -4.93 8.65
N PRO A 3 27.65 -5.12 9.88
CA PRO A 3 28.95 -4.53 10.27
C PRO A 3 30.16 -5.10 9.49
N PRO A 4 30.30 -6.42 9.29
CA PRO A 4 31.41 -6.96 8.49
C PRO A 4 31.38 -6.54 7.01
N LEU A 5 30.19 -6.41 6.41
CA LEU A 5 30.05 -5.95 5.03
C LEU A 5 30.46 -4.49 4.87
N ALA A 6 30.15 -3.63 5.85
CA ALA A 6 30.59 -2.23 5.84
C ALA A 6 32.12 -2.11 5.92
N VAL A 7 32.78 -2.94 6.75
CA VAL A 7 34.24 -2.99 6.85
C VAL A 7 34.87 -3.44 5.53
N LEU A 8 34.36 -4.50 4.90
CA LEU A 8 34.83 -4.99 3.61
C LEU A 8 34.64 -3.96 2.50
N ALA A 9 33.50 -3.25 2.48
CA ALA A 9 33.25 -2.17 1.54
C ALA A 9 34.24 -1.00 1.72
N GLY A 10 34.56 -0.64 2.97
CA GLY A 10 35.57 0.37 3.27
C GLY A 10 36.98 -0.02 2.80
N ILE A 11 37.38 -1.27 3.02
CA ILE A 11 38.68 -1.80 2.53
C ILE A 11 38.73 -1.79 1.00
N GLY A 12 37.66 -2.26 0.34
CA GLY A 12 37.56 -2.28 -1.12
C GLY A 12 37.58 -0.87 -1.74
N ALA A 13 36.87 0.09 -1.13
CA ALA A 13 36.89 1.48 -1.55
C ALA A 13 38.29 2.10 -1.42
N ASN A 14 38.98 1.85 -0.29
CA ASN A 14 40.34 2.35 -0.08
C ASN A 14 41.33 1.81 -1.12
N TRP A 15 41.30 0.49 -1.36
CA TRP A 15 42.13 -0.15 -2.38
C TRP A 15 41.87 0.41 -3.79
N LEU A 16 40.61 0.68 -4.12
CA LEU A 16 40.20 1.23 -5.41
C LEU A 16 40.66 2.70 -5.60
N MET A 17 40.58 3.51 -4.54
CA MET A 17 41.08 4.89 -4.53
C MET A 17 42.60 4.96 -4.74
N ASP A 18 43.36 4.01 -4.21
CA ASP A 18 44.81 3.97 -4.36
C ASP A 18 45.25 3.66 -5.80
N ARG A 19 44.45 2.88 -6.55
CA ARG A 19 44.76 2.45 -7.92
C ARG A 19 44.24 3.36 -9.03
N LEU A 20 43.17 4.13 -8.79
CA LEU A 20 42.63 5.05 -9.78
C LEU A 20 43.24 6.44 -9.62
N ARG A 21 43.65 7.08 -10.74
CA ARG A 21 44.18 8.45 -10.77
C ARG A 21 43.11 9.52 -10.43
N TRP A 22 41.91 9.12 -10.06
CA TRP A 22 40.71 9.93 -9.85
C TRP A 22 40.30 9.97 -8.36
N ARG A 23 41.29 10.03 -7.46
CA ARG A 23 41.18 9.87 -6.00
C ARG A 23 39.98 10.60 -5.35
N PHE A 24 39.71 11.83 -5.76
CA PHE A 24 38.57 12.60 -5.24
C PHE A 24 37.20 12.12 -5.77
N ARG A 25 37.12 11.71 -7.04
CA ARG A 25 35.87 11.20 -7.63
C ARG A 25 35.51 9.83 -7.10
N THR A 26 36.51 8.97 -6.87
CA THR A 26 36.31 7.65 -6.28
C THR A 26 35.78 7.72 -4.84
N ALA A 27 36.25 8.69 -4.05
CA ALA A 27 35.72 8.92 -2.70
C ALA A 27 34.24 9.36 -2.74
N ILE A 28 33.88 10.29 -3.62
CA ILE A 28 32.50 10.76 -3.78
C ILE A 28 31.58 9.61 -4.22
N ILE A 29 32.01 8.81 -5.20
CA ILE A 29 31.25 7.65 -5.68
C ILE A 29 31.09 6.62 -4.56
N ALA A 30 32.14 6.30 -3.81
CA ALA A 30 32.08 5.35 -2.71
C ALA A 30 31.15 5.82 -1.59
N VAL A 31 31.22 7.10 -1.22
CA VAL A 31 30.28 7.71 -0.26
C VAL A 31 28.86 7.60 -0.78
N GLY A 32 28.60 7.99 -2.03
CA GLY A 32 27.25 7.89 -2.64
C GLY A 32 26.70 6.46 -2.66
N LEU A 33 27.52 5.47 -3.00
CA LEU A 33 27.14 4.05 -3.01
C LEU A 33 26.84 3.50 -1.61
N LEU A 34 27.45 4.05 -0.56
CA LEU A 34 27.19 3.65 0.83
C LEU A 34 26.04 4.42 1.47
N THR A 35 25.90 5.70 1.17
CA THR A 35 24.85 6.54 1.76
C THR A 35 23.49 6.23 1.17
N MET A 36 23.39 5.96 -0.14
CA MET A 36 22.12 5.67 -0.79
C MET A 36 21.35 4.48 -0.16
N PRO A 37 21.93 3.28 -0.01
CA PRO A 37 21.23 2.17 0.64
C PRO A 37 20.93 2.44 2.12
N ALA A 38 21.79 3.20 2.83
CA ALA A 38 21.53 3.59 4.21
C ALA A 38 20.33 4.55 4.32
N VAL A 39 20.23 5.54 3.43
CA VAL A 39 19.11 6.47 3.34
C VAL A 39 17.82 5.71 2.99
N LEU A 40 17.85 4.82 1.99
CA LEU A 40 16.69 3.99 1.64
C LEU A 40 16.26 3.05 2.77
N THR A 41 17.21 2.49 3.50
CA THR A 41 16.91 1.64 4.67
C THR A 41 16.25 2.47 5.77
N ALA A 42 16.80 3.65 6.06
CA ALA A 42 16.25 4.55 7.06
C ALA A 42 14.82 5.00 6.71
N THR A 43 14.55 5.31 5.44
CA THR A 43 13.23 5.75 4.99
C THR A 43 12.20 4.62 5.08
N ILE A 44 12.58 3.36 4.77
CA ILE A 44 11.71 2.20 4.98
C ILE A 44 11.45 1.94 6.48
N VAL A 45 12.47 2.06 7.33
CA VAL A 45 12.30 1.89 8.78
C VAL A 45 11.35 2.93 9.36
N LEU A 46 11.48 4.18 8.91
CA LEU A 46 10.57 5.25 9.31
C LEU A 46 9.15 5.00 8.80
N LEU A 47 8.99 4.55 7.54
CA LEU A 47 7.70 4.15 6.99
C LEU A 47 7.03 3.06 7.84
N PHE A 48 7.77 2.02 8.24
CA PHE A 48 7.22 0.95 9.09
C PHE A 48 6.92 1.37 10.53
N ALA A 49 7.40 2.52 10.97
CA ALA A 49 7.03 3.09 12.25
C ALA A 49 5.74 3.91 12.19
N GLU A 50 5.23 4.23 10.99
CA GLU A 50 3.93 4.89 10.82
C GLU A 50 2.79 3.91 11.12
N PRO A 51 1.61 4.40 11.55
CA PRO A 51 0.44 3.55 11.72
C PRO A 51 0.06 2.83 10.42
N ASP A 52 -0.25 1.54 10.52
CA ASP A 52 -0.71 0.73 9.39
C ASP A 52 -2.06 1.26 8.88
N THR A 53 -2.20 1.50 7.57
CA THR A 53 -3.44 2.00 6.96
C THR A 53 -4.61 1.05 7.19
N ARG A 54 -4.35 -0.26 7.30
CA ARG A 54 -5.36 -1.28 7.65
C ARG A 54 -5.83 -1.14 9.08
N GLN A 55 -4.93 -0.82 10.01
CA GLN A 55 -5.30 -0.59 11.40
C GLN A 55 -6.13 0.68 11.53
N LEU A 56 -5.72 1.78 10.89
CA LEU A 56 -6.48 3.03 10.87
C LEU A 56 -7.89 2.82 10.28
N ALA A 57 -7.98 2.08 9.17
CA ALA A 57 -9.26 1.72 8.57
C ALA A 57 -10.10 0.82 9.49
N GLN A 58 -9.49 -0.15 10.18
CA GLN A 58 -10.16 -1.01 11.16
C GLN A 58 -10.80 -0.20 12.28
N GLU A 59 -10.03 0.71 12.89
CA GLU A 59 -10.47 1.59 13.97
C GLU A 59 -11.65 2.46 13.51
N TRP A 60 -11.56 3.00 12.30
CA TRP A 60 -12.64 3.78 11.71
C TRP A 60 -13.91 2.95 11.46
N VAL A 61 -13.79 1.74 10.91
CA VAL A 61 -14.92 0.83 10.67
C VAL A 61 -15.60 0.48 12.00
N GLN A 62 -14.81 0.16 13.02
CA GLN A 62 -15.32 -0.16 14.34
C GLN A 62 -16.03 1.01 15.02
N ALA A 63 -15.63 2.25 14.72
CA ALA A 63 -16.25 3.45 15.28
C ALA A 63 -17.49 3.92 14.51
N ASN A 64 -17.55 3.70 13.18
CA ASN A 64 -18.53 4.36 12.31
C ASN A 64 -19.48 3.40 11.59
N VAL A 65 -19.14 2.11 11.46
CA VAL A 65 -19.99 1.13 10.78
C VAL A 65 -20.79 0.33 11.82
N PRO A 66 -22.14 0.32 11.73
CA PRO A 66 -22.98 -0.46 12.63
C PRO A 66 -22.65 -1.96 12.62
N SER A 67 -22.88 -2.63 13.75
CA SER A 67 -22.79 -4.09 13.80
C SER A 67 -23.87 -4.72 12.92
N GLY A 68 -23.57 -5.87 12.32
CA GLY A 68 -24.46 -6.59 11.40
C GLY A 68 -24.43 -6.09 9.96
N THR A 69 -23.68 -5.02 9.65
CA THR A 69 -23.45 -4.59 8.26
C THR A 69 -22.76 -5.70 7.46
N ARG A 70 -23.21 -5.92 6.22
CA ARG A 70 -22.59 -6.84 5.27
C ARG A 70 -21.42 -6.16 4.58
N ILE A 71 -20.21 -6.60 4.91
CA ILE A 71 -18.97 -6.01 4.42
C ILE A 71 -18.25 -6.99 3.51
N HIS A 72 -17.86 -6.55 2.32
CA HIS A 72 -16.95 -7.28 1.46
C HIS A 72 -15.53 -6.71 1.53
N LEU A 73 -14.56 -7.58 1.78
CA LEU A 73 -13.13 -7.25 1.73
C LEU A 73 -12.62 -7.55 0.30
N ALA A 74 -12.49 -6.50 -0.51
CA ALA A 74 -12.04 -6.55 -1.89
C ALA A 74 -10.50 -6.51 -1.99
N GLY A 75 -9.90 -7.59 -2.50
CA GLY A 75 -8.46 -7.71 -2.70
C GLY A 75 -7.67 -8.24 -1.51
N GLY A 76 -6.38 -8.51 -1.74
CA GLY A 76 -5.46 -9.03 -0.74
C GLY A 76 -4.96 -7.97 0.25
N TYR A 77 -4.40 -8.40 1.39
CA TYR A 77 -3.83 -7.51 2.42
C TYR A 77 -4.86 -6.48 2.91
N ASN A 78 -6.03 -6.97 3.30
CA ASN A 78 -7.17 -6.17 3.71
C ASN A 78 -7.23 -5.99 5.24
N VAL A 79 -8.27 -5.30 5.71
CA VAL A 79 -8.50 -4.94 7.11
C VAL A 79 -8.94 -6.16 7.93
N PRO A 80 -8.33 -6.43 9.10
CA PRO A 80 -8.73 -7.54 9.95
C PRO A 80 -9.99 -7.17 10.77
N LEU A 81 -11.18 -7.40 10.22
CA LEU A 81 -12.44 -7.16 10.92
C LEU A 81 -12.87 -8.36 11.79
N ASP A 82 -13.68 -8.08 12.81
CA ASP A 82 -14.28 -9.06 13.71
C ASP A 82 -15.54 -9.69 13.07
N ASP A 83 -15.50 -11.00 12.80
CA ASP A 83 -16.59 -11.75 12.17
C ASP A 83 -17.79 -11.98 13.12
N ALA A 84 -17.61 -11.77 14.42
CA ALA A 84 -18.72 -11.76 15.37
C ALA A 84 -19.54 -10.46 15.30
N ARG A 85 -18.96 -9.38 14.74
CA ARG A 85 -19.59 -8.05 14.67
C ARG A 85 -20.19 -7.74 13.29
N TYR A 86 -19.61 -8.26 12.22
CA TYR A 86 -19.98 -7.94 10.85
C TYR A 86 -20.24 -9.23 10.06
N ASP A 87 -21.12 -9.16 9.06
CA ASP A 87 -21.28 -10.25 8.09
C ASP A 87 -20.24 -10.08 6.99
N LEU A 88 -19.18 -10.89 7.03
CA LEU A 88 -17.97 -10.69 6.23
C LEU A 88 -17.90 -11.66 5.05
N SER A 89 -17.55 -11.12 3.89
CA SER A 89 -17.09 -11.89 2.73
C SER A 89 -15.77 -11.32 2.20
N GLN A 90 -15.00 -12.11 1.44
CA GLN A 90 -13.69 -11.68 0.96
C GLN A 90 -13.36 -12.27 -0.42
N SER A 91 -12.67 -11.47 -1.23
CA SER A 91 -11.97 -11.89 -2.44
C SER A 91 -10.45 -11.76 -2.26
N PHE A 92 -9.70 -12.73 -2.79
CA PHE A 92 -8.24 -12.73 -2.74
C PHE A 92 -7.68 -12.48 -4.15
N GLY A 93 -6.97 -11.38 -4.34
CA GLY A 93 -6.30 -11.04 -5.60
C GLY A 93 -7.06 -10.01 -6.45
N GLU A 94 -8.30 -10.33 -6.82
CA GLU A 94 -9.21 -9.44 -7.57
C GLU A 94 -10.19 -8.75 -6.61
N PRO A 95 -10.67 -7.53 -6.93
CA PRO A 95 -11.60 -6.81 -6.05
C PRO A 95 -13.03 -7.37 -6.08
N GLY A 96 -13.34 -8.29 -7.00
CA GLY A 96 -14.70 -8.77 -7.27
C GLY A 96 -15.49 -7.83 -8.19
N ASN A 97 -16.64 -8.29 -8.68
CA ASN A 97 -17.54 -7.49 -9.51
C ASN A 97 -18.50 -6.68 -8.63
N ALA A 98 -18.43 -5.34 -8.70
CA ALA A 98 -19.22 -4.44 -7.86
C ALA A 98 -20.74 -4.62 -8.02
N GLU A 99 -21.23 -4.83 -9.25
CA GLU A 99 -22.66 -5.06 -9.51
C GLU A 99 -23.14 -6.35 -8.86
N ALA A 100 -22.36 -7.43 -8.99
CA ALA A 100 -22.67 -8.70 -8.34
C ALA A 100 -22.68 -8.60 -6.81
N LEU A 101 -21.80 -7.76 -6.22
CA LEU A 101 -21.80 -7.50 -4.78
C LEU A 101 -23.06 -6.74 -4.34
N VAL A 102 -23.54 -5.77 -5.14
CA VAL A 102 -24.83 -5.11 -4.91
C VAL A 102 -25.98 -6.13 -4.94
N GLU A 103 -26.01 -7.03 -5.93
CA GLU A 103 -27.04 -8.07 -6.02
C GLU A 103 -27.02 -9.05 -4.85
N GLN A 104 -25.84 -9.32 -4.29
CA GLN A 104 -25.68 -10.11 -3.06
C GLN A 104 -26.10 -9.34 -1.79
N GLY A 105 -26.41 -8.05 -1.94
CA GLY A 105 -26.77 -7.16 -0.86
C GLY A 105 -25.58 -6.75 0.00
N VAL A 106 -24.36 -6.71 -0.53
CA VAL A 106 -23.24 -6.12 0.20
C VAL A 106 -23.55 -4.64 0.45
N ASP A 107 -23.41 -4.20 1.70
CA ASP A 107 -23.72 -2.81 2.07
C ASP A 107 -22.47 -1.92 1.93
N VAL A 108 -21.29 -2.46 2.28
CA VAL A 108 -20.00 -1.75 2.28
C VAL A 108 -18.92 -2.63 1.67
N VAL A 109 -18.03 -2.03 0.88
CA VAL A 109 -16.80 -2.67 0.40
C VAL A 109 -15.58 -1.97 0.95
N ILE A 110 -14.65 -2.74 1.49
CA ILE A 110 -13.31 -2.28 1.87
C ILE A 110 -12.32 -2.79 0.83
N ILE A 111 -11.70 -1.84 0.17
CA ILE A 111 -10.88 -2.03 -1.02
C ILE A 111 -9.41 -1.84 -0.62
N SER A 112 -8.59 -2.88 -0.78
CA SER A 112 -7.14 -2.79 -0.57
C SER A 112 -6.41 -2.74 -1.90
N GLU A 113 -5.90 -1.58 -2.30
CA GLU A 113 -5.28 -1.38 -3.61
C GLU A 113 -3.86 -1.99 -3.72
N ALA A 114 -3.46 -2.83 -2.77
CA ALA A 114 -2.13 -3.43 -2.71
C ALA A 114 -1.77 -4.17 -4.01
N SER A 115 -2.69 -5.00 -4.52
CA SER A 115 -2.53 -5.74 -5.77
C SER A 115 -2.54 -4.83 -6.99
N LEU A 116 -3.44 -3.84 -7.03
CA LEU A 116 -3.53 -2.87 -8.13
C LEU A 116 -2.21 -2.11 -8.25
N PHE A 117 -1.74 -1.56 -7.14
CA PHE A 117 -0.48 -0.84 -7.06
C PHE A 117 0.70 -1.70 -7.54
N TYR A 118 0.78 -2.94 -7.04
CA TYR A 118 1.80 -3.90 -7.46
C TYR A 118 1.78 -4.15 -8.97
N ALA A 119 0.59 -4.42 -9.54
CA ALA A 119 0.43 -4.69 -10.95
C ALA A 119 0.81 -3.48 -11.83
N GLN A 120 0.41 -2.26 -11.43
CA GLN A 120 0.69 -1.04 -12.18
C GLN A 120 2.20 -0.75 -12.27
N ARG A 121 2.93 -0.97 -11.18
CA ARG A 121 4.37 -0.67 -11.12
C ARG A 121 5.27 -1.75 -11.70
N ARG A 122 4.75 -2.94 -11.98
CA ARG A 122 5.57 -4.05 -12.45
C ARG A 122 5.88 -3.89 -13.94
N ASP A 123 7.16 -3.82 -14.30
CA ASP A 123 7.59 -3.59 -15.68
C ASP A 123 7.34 -4.78 -16.62
N ASN A 124 7.27 -6.00 -16.07
CA ASN A 124 7.04 -7.21 -16.87
C ASN A 124 5.56 -7.52 -17.11
N PHE A 125 4.63 -6.65 -16.66
CA PHE A 125 3.22 -6.78 -17.00
C PHE A 125 2.93 -6.03 -18.30
N PRO A 126 2.29 -6.67 -19.30
CA PRO A 126 1.88 -5.96 -20.50
C PRO A 126 0.85 -4.88 -20.15
N GLN A 127 0.82 -3.79 -20.93
CA GLN A 127 -0.10 -2.67 -20.69
C GLN A 127 -1.56 -3.14 -20.64
N SER A 128 -1.96 -4.09 -21.49
CA SER A 128 -3.30 -4.66 -21.46
C SER A 128 -3.68 -5.31 -20.13
N ALA A 129 -2.72 -5.94 -19.43
CA ALA A 129 -2.96 -6.48 -18.09
C ALA A 129 -3.11 -5.34 -17.07
N LYS A 130 -2.28 -4.31 -17.17
CA LYS A 130 -2.39 -3.11 -16.30
C LYS A 130 -3.72 -2.40 -16.49
N ASP A 131 -4.20 -2.29 -17.73
CA ASP A 131 -5.48 -1.67 -18.06
C ASP A 131 -6.65 -2.52 -17.54
N MET A 132 -6.55 -3.84 -17.61
CA MET A 132 -7.53 -4.77 -17.04
C MET A 132 -7.64 -4.58 -15.52
N PHE A 133 -6.50 -4.55 -14.80
CA PHE A 133 -6.50 -4.24 -13.38
C PHE A 133 -7.04 -2.84 -13.10
N ALA A 134 -6.73 -1.81 -13.90
CA ALA A 134 -7.31 -0.49 -13.67
C ALA A 134 -8.84 -0.48 -13.86
N ALA A 135 -9.35 -1.19 -14.87
CA ALA A 135 -10.77 -1.25 -15.19
C ALA A 135 -11.59 -1.95 -14.10
N GLU A 136 -11.10 -3.06 -13.55
CA GLU A 136 -11.76 -3.78 -12.44
C GLU A 136 -11.98 -2.88 -11.22
N TRP A 137 -11.01 -2.01 -10.91
CA TRP A 137 -11.06 -1.15 -9.73
C TRP A 137 -11.84 0.14 -10.01
N ALA A 138 -11.88 0.60 -11.26
CA ALA A 138 -12.63 1.77 -11.67
C ALA A 138 -14.14 1.63 -11.43
N ALA A 139 -14.69 0.41 -11.43
CA ALA A 139 -16.09 0.15 -11.11
C ALA A 139 -16.49 0.68 -9.72
N TYR A 140 -15.57 0.65 -8.75
CA TYR A 140 -15.84 1.11 -7.39
C TYR A 140 -15.83 2.63 -7.24
N VAL A 141 -15.25 3.37 -8.19
CA VAL A 141 -15.20 4.85 -8.17
C VAL A 141 -16.58 5.47 -8.37
N ALA A 142 -17.52 4.72 -8.97
CA ALA A 142 -18.90 5.17 -9.16
C ALA A 142 -19.72 5.21 -7.84
N TYR A 143 -19.21 4.58 -6.77
CA TYR A 143 -19.91 4.46 -5.51
C TYR A 143 -19.45 5.53 -4.50
N PRO A 144 -20.31 5.94 -3.56
CA PRO A 144 -19.95 6.92 -2.54
C PRO A 144 -18.74 6.46 -1.71
N LEU A 145 -17.68 7.28 -1.70
CA LEU A 145 -16.53 7.09 -0.83
C LEU A 145 -16.90 7.49 0.60
N LEU A 146 -16.72 6.56 1.53
CA LEU A 146 -16.98 6.76 2.96
C LEU A 146 -15.71 7.21 3.70
N ALA A 147 -14.58 6.59 3.39
CA ALA A 147 -13.27 6.92 3.95
C ALA A 147 -12.13 6.41 3.06
N GLU A 148 -10.96 7.04 3.17
CA GLU A 148 -9.75 6.66 2.45
C GLU A 148 -8.50 6.87 3.33
N TRP A 149 -7.54 5.96 3.20
CA TRP A 149 -6.18 6.09 3.71
C TRP A 149 -5.22 5.78 2.57
N LEU A 150 -4.53 6.81 2.10
CA LEU A 150 -3.57 6.68 1.02
C LEU A 150 -2.29 6.02 1.51
N GLN A 151 -1.67 5.23 0.63
CA GLN A 151 -0.32 4.73 0.86
C GLN A 151 0.66 5.91 1.06
N PRO A 152 1.45 5.93 2.16
CA PRO A 152 2.43 6.97 2.38
C PRO A 152 3.55 6.94 1.32
N ARG A 153 3.97 8.12 0.89
CA ARG A 153 5.09 8.27 -0.05
C ARG A 153 6.39 8.38 0.73
N TRP A 154 7.46 7.74 0.23
CA TRP A 154 8.77 7.71 0.88
C TRP A 154 9.91 7.91 -0.14
N TRP A 155 11.09 8.29 0.33
CA TRP A 155 12.28 8.42 -0.52
C TRP A 155 12.73 7.05 -1.01
N GLY A 156 12.44 6.76 -2.28
CA GLY A 156 12.64 5.45 -2.89
C GLY A 156 11.35 4.81 -3.42
N TYR A 157 10.20 5.44 -3.17
CA TYR A 157 8.89 5.01 -3.69
C TYR A 157 8.92 4.68 -5.18
N ASP A 158 9.63 5.51 -5.96
CA ASP A 158 9.74 5.36 -7.41
C ASP A 158 10.91 4.52 -7.90
N LEU A 159 11.84 4.15 -7.03
CA LEU A 159 13.12 3.54 -7.42
C LEU A 159 13.06 2.02 -7.52
N MET A 160 12.18 1.36 -6.78
CA MET A 160 12.17 -0.10 -6.74
C MET A 160 10.79 -0.63 -6.41
N VAL A 161 10.32 -1.58 -7.23
CA VAL A 161 9.19 -2.45 -6.89
C VAL A 161 9.60 -3.38 -5.76
N ASN A 162 9.48 -2.93 -4.51
CA ASN A 162 9.81 -3.73 -3.34
C ASN A 162 8.53 -4.18 -2.61
N ASN A 163 8.38 -5.49 -2.44
CA ASN A 163 7.21 -6.08 -1.78
C ASN A 163 7.02 -5.52 -0.35
N MET A 164 8.12 -5.18 0.33
CA MET A 164 8.08 -4.75 1.72
C MET A 164 7.30 -3.47 1.95
N SER A 165 7.47 -2.45 1.10
CA SER A 165 6.74 -1.18 1.26
C SER A 165 5.28 -1.26 0.81
N TYR A 166 4.96 -2.08 -0.19
CA TYR A 166 3.64 -2.05 -0.83
C TYR A 166 2.57 -2.82 -0.09
N TRP A 167 2.97 -3.93 0.54
CA TRP A 167 2.05 -4.79 1.29
C TRP A 167 1.84 -4.33 2.75
N HIS A 168 2.64 -3.36 3.21
CA HIS A 168 2.60 -2.87 4.60
C HIS A 168 1.64 -1.70 4.80
N HIS A 169 1.61 -0.73 3.87
CA HIS A 169 0.67 0.38 3.88
C HIS A 169 -0.08 0.47 2.54
N PRO A 170 -0.96 -0.49 2.22
CA PRO A 170 -1.76 -0.36 1.02
C PRO A 170 -2.71 0.84 1.12
N THR A 171 -3.06 1.46 0.00
CA THR A 171 -4.20 2.38 0.00
C THR A 171 -5.45 1.58 0.36
N ILE A 172 -6.19 2.04 1.37
CA ILE A 172 -7.46 1.46 1.79
C ILE A 172 -8.57 2.45 1.46
N ARG A 173 -9.57 1.99 0.70
CA ARG A 173 -10.78 2.76 0.41
C ARG A 173 -12.00 2.03 0.95
N ILE A 174 -12.91 2.76 1.54
CA ILE A 174 -14.18 2.22 2.03
C ILE A 174 -15.28 2.89 1.22
N VAL A 175 -16.04 2.10 0.47
CA VAL A 175 -17.14 2.59 -0.38
C VAL A 175 -18.45 1.94 0.02
N CYS A 176 -19.53 2.66 -0.23
CA CYS A 176 -20.88 2.25 0.08
C CYS A 176 -21.58 1.69 -1.16
N LEU A 177 -22.10 0.46 -1.07
CA LEU A 177 -22.83 -0.20 -2.14
C LEU A 177 -24.35 -0.23 -1.92
N ALA A 178 -24.82 0.09 -0.71
CA ALA A 178 -26.24 0.02 -0.36
C ALA A 178 -27.10 0.97 -1.22
N ALA A 179 -28.05 0.40 -1.96
CA ALA A 179 -28.96 1.13 -2.84
C ALA A 179 -29.92 2.08 -2.07
N ASP A 180 -30.28 1.72 -0.84
CA ASP A 180 -31.22 2.46 0.00
C ASP A 180 -30.56 3.59 0.82
N GLY A 181 -29.28 3.84 0.55
CA GLY A 181 -28.45 4.80 1.27
C GLY A 181 -27.45 4.12 2.19
N CYS A 182 -26.32 4.78 2.40
CA CYS A 182 -25.27 4.28 3.28
C CYS A 182 -25.77 4.24 4.73
N PRO A 183 -25.27 3.29 5.55
CA PRO A 183 -25.47 3.35 6.99
C PRO A 183 -25.13 4.75 7.52
N ASP A 184 -25.73 5.19 8.63
CA ASP A 184 -25.48 6.50 9.25
C ASP A 184 -24.02 6.61 9.71
N ILE A 185 -23.14 6.89 8.74
CA ILE A 185 -21.69 6.88 8.86
C ILE A 185 -21.27 8.34 9.02
N ARG A 186 -20.65 8.61 10.18
CA ARG A 186 -20.05 9.92 10.42
C ARG A 186 -18.78 10.04 9.57
N GLN A 187 -18.74 11.01 8.65
CA GLN A 187 -17.58 11.30 7.79
C GLN A 187 -16.39 11.94 8.56
N ASN A 188 -16.10 11.48 9.77
CA ASN A 188 -15.01 12.05 10.55
C ASN A 188 -13.69 11.37 10.18
N GLY A 189 -12.85 12.08 9.42
CA GLY A 189 -11.40 11.99 9.58
C GLY A 189 -10.60 11.13 8.59
N ALA A 190 -11.10 10.86 7.38
CA ALA A 190 -10.19 10.46 6.31
C ALA A 190 -9.33 11.68 5.94
N GLN A 191 -8.03 11.64 6.25
CA GLN A 191 -7.10 12.68 5.85
C GLN A 191 -7.06 12.71 4.32
N THR A 192 -7.62 13.76 3.71
CA THR A 192 -7.14 14.20 2.42
C THR A 192 -5.70 14.67 2.65
N SER A 193 -4.71 13.80 2.38
CA SER A 193 -3.32 14.25 2.36
C SER A 193 -3.17 15.23 1.21
N ASP A 194 -2.93 16.50 1.54
CA ASP A 194 -2.56 17.57 0.59
C ASP A 194 -1.28 17.23 -0.19
#